data_AF-A0A420VDV8-F1
#
_entry.id   AF-A0A420VDV8-F1
#
_cell.length_a   1.000
_cell.length_b   1.000
_cell.length_c   1.000
_cell.angle_alpha   90.00
_cell.angle_beta   90.00
_cell.angle_gamma   90.00
#
_symmetry.space_group_name_H-M   'P 1'
#
loop_
_entity.id
_entity.type
_entity.pdbx_description
1 polymer ?
#
loop_
_entity_poly.entity_id
_entity_poly.type
_entity_poly.pdbx_seq_one_letter_code
_entity_poly.pdbx_strand_id
1 'polypeptide(L)'
;MEEDKKKRNIKKSALIKGGIASIIALFVLVFALWWVFTHLGKDTENEGKDAAATETGEEVRFEEKPVTIDYSKEPEEILAQYTEQGMNLFKVNFPDTLSMNYALKNIGKEAVEISGKTVDGKDFSLSALKGKNVILTFAKTACSVCKEMSPILAELAKKNPDVTFVTLFPVDNNKDIDGYYKSLKLKRPDLVLSLENNKGLKSLAINQYMVSQVPTFVFVDESGRISYTYIGSKDAIMFQDMIDTAFGDEKLYDYVRTITIRVDENGKEISEEELIKKDAIDKDSVDHNGTSATKSSKESGKNKN
;
A
#
# COMPACT_ATOMS: atom_id res chain seq x y z
N MET A 1 -35.75 -7.02 9.73
CA MET A 1 -34.32 -6.65 9.68
C MET A 1 -33.79 -6.48 8.25
N GLU A 2 -34.30 -7.26 7.28
CA GLU A 2 -33.94 -7.14 5.85
C GLU A 2 -34.61 -5.93 5.14
N GLU A 3 -35.81 -5.54 5.55
CA GLU A 3 -36.48 -4.34 5.03
C GLU A 3 -35.80 -3.01 5.41
N ASP A 4 -35.14 -2.94 6.58
CA ASP A 4 -34.47 -1.72 7.05
C ASP A 4 -33.11 -1.46 6.39
N LYS A 5 -32.47 -2.50 5.83
CA LYS A 5 -31.30 -2.33 4.95
C LYS A 5 -31.72 -1.80 3.58
N LYS A 6 -32.84 -2.29 3.03
CA LYS A 6 -33.36 -1.84 1.72
C LYS A 6 -33.82 -0.38 1.74
N LYS A 7 -34.48 0.07 2.83
CA LYS A 7 -34.92 1.47 2.98
C LYS A 7 -33.76 2.47 3.16
N ARG A 8 -32.64 2.06 3.77
CA ARG A 8 -31.43 2.89 3.90
C ARG A 8 -30.66 3.07 2.58
N ASN A 9 -30.57 2.02 1.75
CA ASN A 9 -29.91 2.11 0.46
C ASN A 9 -30.67 2.97 -0.56
N ILE A 10 -32.01 2.96 -0.53
CA ILE A 10 -32.82 3.78 -1.44
C ILE A 10 -32.66 5.28 -1.11
N LYS A 11 -32.63 5.67 0.18
CA LYS A 11 -32.41 7.07 0.60
C LYS A 11 -31.02 7.61 0.23
N LYS A 12 -29.96 6.79 0.27
CA LYS A 12 -28.61 7.22 -0.15
C LYS A 12 -28.51 7.45 -1.66
N SER A 13 -29.17 6.63 -2.48
CA SER A 13 -29.13 6.79 -3.95
C SER A 13 -29.82 8.06 -4.48
N ALA A 14 -30.83 8.57 -3.77
CA ALA A 14 -31.57 9.77 -4.17
C ALA A 14 -30.81 11.07 -3.84
N LEU A 15 -29.99 11.07 -2.78
CA LEU A 15 -29.15 12.22 -2.38
C LEU A 15 -27.95 12.41 -3.32
N ILE A 16 -27.40 11.33 -3.90
CA ILE A 16 -26.23 11.38 -4.78
C ILE A 16 -26.60 11.88 -6.18
N LYS A 17 -27.81 11.57 -6.68
CA LYS A 17 -28.25 12.02 -8.01
C LYS A 17 -28.60 13.51 -8.08
N GLY A 18 -28.92 14.16 -6.96
CA GLY A 18 -29.18 15.61 -6.91
C GLY A 18 -27.93 16.49 -6.92
N GLY A 19 -26.80 16.01 -6.39
CA GLY A 19 -25.54 16.78 -6.32
C GLY A 19 -24.74 16.77 -7.62
N ILE A 20 -24.77 15.66 -8.37
CA ILE A 20 -23.97 15.49 -9.59
C ILE A 20 -24.48 16.37 -10.74
N ALA A 21 -25.80 16.59 -10.84
CA ALA A 21 -26.36 17.48 -11.86
C ALA A 21 -25.98 18.97 -11.65
N SER A 22 -25.69 19.38 -10.41
CA SER A 22 -25.34 20.77 -10.09
C SER A 22 -23.86 21.09 -10.32
N ILE A 23 -22.97 20.10 -10.25
CA ILE A 23 -21.53 20.25 -10.49
C ILE A 23 -21.23 20.31 -11.99
N ILE A 24 -21.95 19.54 -12.81
CA ILE A 24 -21.77 19.54 -14.27
C ILE A 24 -22.19 20.90 -14.88
N ALA A 25 -23.25 21.54 -14.37
CA ALA A 25 -23.68 22.86 -14.84
C ALA A 25 -22.67 23.99 -14.52
N LEU A 26 -21.96 23.90 -13.40
CA LEU A 26 -20.92 24.86 -13.00
C LEU A 26 -19.65 24.71 -13.85
N PHE A 27 -19.26 23.49 -14.22
CA PHE A 27 -18.09 23.24 -15.08
C PHE A 27 -18.26 23.77 -16.51
N VAL A 28 -19.47 23.68 -17.09
CA VAL A 28 -19.76 24.21 -18.44
C VAL A 28 -19.70 25.74 -18.48
N LEU A 29 -20.11 26.41 -17.40
CA LEU A 29 -20.16 27.88 -17.32
C LEU A 29 -18.76 28.49 -17.14
N VAL A 30 -17.87 27.82 -16.38
CA VAL A 30 -16.46 28.21 -16.24
C VAL A 30 -15.68 27.98 -17.55
N PHE A 31 -15.96 26.89 -18.28
CA PHE A 31 -15.34 26.65 -19.58
C PHE A 31 -15.77 27.67 -20.65
N ALA A 32 -17.04 28.08 -20.66
CA ALA A 32 -17.52 29.11 -21.58
C ALA A 32 -16.89 30.49 -21.31
N LEU A 33 -16.69 30.85 -20.04
CA LEU A 33 -16.05 32.11 -19.66
C LEU A 33 -14.54 32.11 -19.97
N TRP A 34 -13.85 30.99 -19.82
CA TRP A 34 -12.44 30.84 -20.18
C TRP A 34 -12.22 30.88 -21.71
N TRP A 35 -13.16 30.35 -22.50
CA TRP A 35 -13.09 30.41 -23.97
C TRP A 35 -13.32 31.83 -24.51
N VAL A 36 -14.22 32.61 -23.90
CA VAL A 36 -14.44 34.02 -24.25
C VAL A 36 -13.23 34.89 -23.87
N PHE A 37 -12.57 34.60 -22.74
CA PHE A 37 -11.37 35.33 -22.31
C PHE A 37 -10.14 35.03 -23.19
N THR A 38 -10.11 33.87 -23.85
CA THR A 38 -9.01 33.49 -24.77
C THR A 38 -9.22 33.98 -26.21
N HIS A 39 -10.41 34.48 -26.57
CA HIS A 39 -10.74 34.88 -27.96
C HIS A 39 -11.10 36.37 -28.16
N LEU A 40 -10.98 37.22 -27.13
CA LEU A 40 -11.28 38.66 -27.21
C LEU A 40 -10.06 39.55 -26.86
N GLY A 41 -8.94 39.31 -27.53
CA GLY A 41 -7.74 40.13 -27.39
C GLY A 41 -6.79 39.97 -28.56
N LYS A 42 -7.17 40.43 -29.75
CA LYS A 42 -6.27 40.68 -30.87
C LYS A 42 -6.51 42.10 -31.38
N ASP A 43 -5.45 42.65 -31.96
CA ASP A 43 -5.23 44.03 -32.44
C ASP A 43 -4.50 44.84 -31.33
N THR A 44 -3.21 45.14 -31.43
CA THR A 44 -2.53 45.81 -32.54
C THR A 44 -1.05 45.43 -32.68
N GLU A 45 -0.61 45.43 -33.93
CA GLU A 45 0.74 45.32 -34.46
C GLU A 45 1.70 46.42 -33.94
N ASN A 46 2.95 46.08 -33.59
CA ASN A 46 4.10 46.93 -33.90
C ASN A 46 5.42 46.14 -33.89
N GLU A 47 6.24 46.42 -34.90
CA GLU A 47 7.55 45.83 -35.18
C GLU A 47 8.60 46.17 -34.12
N GLY A 48 9.44 45.20 -33.79
CA GLY A 48 10.62 45.39 -32.93
C GLY A 48 11.49 44.15 -32.97
N LYS A 49 12.54 44.18 -33.81
CA LYS A 49 13.61 43.19 -33.84
C LYS A 49 14.30 43.16 -32.47
N ASP A 50 14.16 42.07 -31.74
CA ASP A 50 15.15 41.60 -30.79
C ASP A 50 15.19 40.07 -30.86
N ALA A 51 16.37 39.53 -31.10
CA ALA A 51 16.63 38.10 -31.09
C ALA A 51 16.48 37.59 -29.66
N ALA A 52 15.26 37.17 -29.29
CA ALA A 52 15.03 36.41 -28.09
C ALA A 52 15.65 35.03 -28.30
N ALA A 53 16.71 34.74 -27.54
CA ALA A 53 17.20 33.39 -27.35
C ALA A 53 16.01 32.51 -26.95
N THR A 54 15.68 31.52 -27.76
CA THR A 54 14.83 30.42 -27.36
C THR A 54 15.58 29.64 -26.29
N GLU A 55 15.40 30.02 -25.03
CA GLU A 55 15.54 29.09 -23.92
C GLU A 55 14.48 28.01 -24.14
N THR A 56 14.88 26.89 -24.74
CA THR A 56 14.08 25.67 -24.73
C THR A 56 14.14 25.10 -23.33
N GLY A 57 13.46 25.76 -22.39
CA GLY A 57 13.22 25.24 -21.06
C GLY A 57 12.24 24.08 -21.19
N GLU A 58 12.75 22.85 -21.07
CA GLU A 58 11.95 21.64 -20.93
C GLU A 58 10.90 21.88 -19.83
N GLU A 59 9.62 21.80 -20.17
CA GLU A 59 8.54 22.23 -19.26
C GLU A 59 8.43 21.25 -18.08
N VAL A 60 9.03 21.61 -16.95
CA VAL A 60 9.00 20.81 -15.72
C VAL A 60 7.66 21.03 -15.01
N ARG A 61 6.89 19.96 -14.85
CA ARG A 61 5.64 19.95 -14.06
C ARG A 61 5.88 19.35 -12.68
N PHE A 62 5.03 19.73 -11.73
CA PHE A 62 5.02 19.16 -10.38
C PHE A 62 3.78 18.30 -10.20
N GLU A 63 3.96 17.09 -9.67
CA GLU A 63 2.88 16.14 -9.41
C GLU A 63 2.96 15.59 -7.99
N GLU A 64 1.82 15.32 -7.37
CA GLU A 64 1.77 14.67 -6.07
C GLU A 64 1.75 13.15 -6.24
N LYS A 65 2.62 12.45 -5.52
CA LYS A 65 2.74 10.99 -5.56
C LYS A 65 2.76 10.41 -4.15
N PRO A 66 1.98 9.36 -3.87
CA PRO A 66 2.08 8.62 -2.60
C PRO A 66 3.49 8.09 -2.36
N VAL A 67 3.99 8.20 -1.13
CA VAL A 67 5.27 7.60 -0.76
C VAL A 67 5.17 6.08 -0.85
N THR A 68 6.23 5.45 -1.36
CA THR A 68 6.36 3.99 -1.27
C THR A 68 6.95 3.64 0.08
N ILE A 69 6.27 2.79 0.85
CA ILE A 69 6.73 2.42 2.19
C ILE A 69 8.02 1.62 2.12
N ASP A 70 9.08 2.12 2.77
CA ASP A 70 10.31 1.36 2.98
C ASP A 70 10.19 0.44 4.22
N TYR A 71 9.82 -0.82 3.99
CA TYR A 71 9.65 -1.82 5.05
C TYR A 71 10.99 -2.28 5.70
N SER A 72 12.15 -1.85 5.19
CA SER A 72 13.44 -2.14 5.80
C SER A 72 13.71 -1.31 7.06
N LYS A 73 13.04 -0.15 7.18
CA LYS A 73 13.19 0.84 8.26
C LYS A 73 12.60 0.40 9.59
N GLU A 74 12.99 1.02 10.70
CA GLU A 74 12.40 0.73 12.01
C GLU A 74 10.89 1.06 12.04
N PRO A 75 10.07 0.40 12.87
CA PRO A 75 8.62 0.61 12.89
C PRO A 75 8.18 2.07 13.03
N GLU A 76 8.89 2.87 13.83
CA GLU A 76 8.58 4.30 14.01
C GLU A 76 8.80 5.10 12.73
N GLU A 77 9.84 4.76 11.97
CA GLU A 77 10.15 5.38 10.66
C GLU A 77 9.16 4.93 9.57
N ILE A 78 8.69 3.68 9.64
CA ILE A 78 7.59 3.21 8.80
C ILE A 78 6.31 3.98 9.11
N LEU A 79 5.96 4.10 10.39
CA LEU A 79 4.76 4.81 10.84
C LEU A 79 4.79 6.30 10.41
N ALA A 80 5.97 6.92 10.43
CA ALA A 80 6.16 8.30 9.98
C ALA A 80 5.89 8.53 8.47
N GLN A 81 5.87 7.47 7.65
CA GLN A 81 5.51 7.55 6.22
C GLN A 81 3.99 7.62 6.01
N TYR A 82 3.19 7.42 7.07
CA TYR A 82 1.74 7.57 7.04
C TYR A 82 1.29 9.00 7.34
N THR A 83 0.12 9.36 6.81
CA THR A 83 -0.64 10.56 7.21
C THR A 83 -1.00 10.52 8.69
N GLU A 84 -1.41 11.66 9.26
CA GLU A 84 -1.90 11.69 10.65
C GLU A 84 -3.07 10.73 10.89
N GLN A 85 -4.01 10.68 9.94
CA GLN A 85 -5.12 9.74 9.97
C GLN A 85 -4.63 8.28 9.95
N GLY A 86 -3.70 7.95 9.04
CA GLY A 86 -3.10 6.61 8.96
C GLY A 86 -2.42 6.23 10.27
N MET A 87 -1.60 7.12 10.83
CA MET A 87 -0.94 6.88 12.12
C MET A 87 -1.93 6.62 13.26
N ASN A 88 -3.03 7.39 13.29
CA ASN A 88 -4.07 7.21 14.30
C ASN A 88 -4.82 5.88 14.12
N LEU A 89 -5.12 5.48 12.88
CA LEU A 89 -5.71 4.18 12.57
C LEU A 89 -4.81 3.04 13.05
N PHE A 90 -3.50 3.10 12.79
CA PHE A 90 -2.56 2.10 13.31
C PHE A 90 -2.59 2.05 14.84
N LYS A 91 -2.53 3.19 15.54
CA LYS A 91 -2.53 3.24 17.01
C LYS A 91 -3.81 2.67 17.63
N VAL A 92 -4.97 2.95 17.04
CA VAL A 92 -6.27 2.46 17.53
C VAL A 92 -6.40 0.94 17.30
N ASN A 93 -5.95 0.45 16.15
CA ASN A 93 -6.09 -0.96 15.78
C ASN A 93 -5.01 -1.85 16.40
N PHE A 94 -3.81 -1.33 16.65
CA PHE A 94 -2.67 -2.06 17.19
C PHE A 94 -2.11 -1.35 18.43
N PRO A 95 -2.83 -1.36 19.55
CA PRO A 95 -2.45 -0.59 20.75
C PRO A 95 -1.22 -1.16 21.48
N ASP A 96 -0.85 -2.41 21.23
CA ASP A 96 0.34 -3.03 21.82
C ASP A 96 1.51 -3.06 20.82
N THR A 97 2.74 -2.93 21.35
CA THR A 97 3.97 -2.82 20.55
C THR A 97 4.21 -4.04 19.66
N LEU A 98 3.87 -5.24 20.12
CA LEU A 98 4.09 -6.47 19.35
C LEU A 98 3.21 -6.48 18.10
N SER A 99 1.91 -6.26 18.26
CA SER A 99 0.96 -6.21 17.14
C SER A 99 1.26 -5.05 16.22
N MET A 100 1.62 -3.87 16.77
CA MET A 100 1.97 -2.69 15.98
C MET A 100 3.21 -2.95 15.09
N ASN A 101 4.28 -3.49 15.67
CA ASN A 101 5.51 -3.75 14.92
C ASN A 101 5.28 -4.80 13.82
N TYR A 102 4.50 -5.84 14.12
CA TYR A 102 4.14 -6.85 13.12
C TYR A 102 3.28 -6.24 12.01
N ALA A 103 2.29 -5.42 12.34
CA ALA A 103 1.43 -4.74 11.38
C ALA A 103 2.24 -3.82 10.45
N LEU A 104 3.09 -2.95 11.00
CA LEU A 104 3.91 -2.01 10.23
C LEU A 104 4.86 -2.71 9.25
N LYS A 105 5.37 -3.89 9.60
CA LYS A 105 6.26 -4.67 8.74
C LYS A 105 5.54 -5.49 7.66
N ASN A 106 4.22 -5.62 7.72
CA ASN A 106 3.46 -6.54 6.86
C ASN A 106 2.33 -5.86 6.06
N ILE A 107 1.57 -4.94 6.65
CA ILE A 107 0.42 -4.31 5.98
C ILE A 107 0.87 -3.53 4.74
N GLY A 108 0.13 -3.71 3.64
CA GLY A 108 0.39 -3.15 2.32
C GLY A 108 1.29 -3.99 1.42
N LYS A 109 2.01 -4.98 1.97
CA LYS A 109 2.81 -5.92 1.17
C LYS A 109 1.91 -6.94 0.47
N GLU A 110 2.34 -7.38 -0.71
CA GLU A 110 1.80 -8.58 -1.34
C GLU A 110 1.97 -9.78 -0.40
N ALA A 111 0.91 -10.57 -0.23
CA ALA A 111 0.98 -11.79 0.55
C ALA A 111 1.91 -12.79 -0.14
N VAL A 112 2.79 -13.41 0.65
CA VAL A 112 3.75 -14.38 0.10
C VAL A 112 3.00 -15.62 -0.39
N GLU A 113 3.36 -16.14 -1.57
CA GLU A 113 2.65 -17.29 -2.14
C GLU A 113 2.73 -18.50 -1.20
N ILE A 114 1.57 -19.12 -0.95
CA ILE A 114 1.45 -20.39 -0.25
C ILE A 114 0.90 -21.39 -1.24
N SER A 115 1.71 -22.35 -1.64
CA SER A 115 1.30 -23.48 -2.47
C SER A 115 1.58 -24.80 -1.78
N GLY A 116 0.72 -25.79 -1.99
CA GLY A 116 0.85 -27.07 -1.32
C GLY A 116 -0.40 -27.93 -1.41
N LYS A 117 -0.57 -28.80 -0.41
CA LYS A 117 -1.71 -29.69 -0.28
C LYS A 117 -2.40 -29.51 1.06
N THR A 118 -3.72 -29.52 1.04
CA THR A 118 -4.52 -29.59 2.27
C THR A 118 -4.30 -30.93 2.97
N VAL A 119 -4.76 -31.07 4.22
CA VAL A 119 -4.73 -32.35 4.98
C VAL A 119 -5.39 -33.49 4.19
N ASP A 120 -6.44 -33.20 3.41
CA ASP A 120 -7.14 -34.16 2.55
C ASP A 120 -6.44 -34.45 1.21
N GLY A 121 -5.24 -33.89 0.99
CA GLY A 121 -4.44 -34.09 -0.22
C GLY A 121 -4.86 -33.25 -1.43
N LYS A 122 -5.85 -32.36 -1.29
CA LYS A 122 -6.28 -31.44 -2.36
C LYS A 122 -5.21 -30.37 -2.59
N ASP A 123 -4.99 -30.01 -3.85
CA ASP A 123 -4.08 -28.91 -4.18
C ASP A 123 -4.62 -27.57 -3.67
N PHE A 124 -3.70 -26.73 -3.19
CA PHE A 124 -3.96 -25.40 -2.69
C PHE A 124 -2.90 -24.44 -3.23
N SER A 125 -3.33 -23.27 -3.68
CA SER A 125 -2.46 -22.12 -3.91
C SER A 125 -3.16 -20.83 -3.48
N LEU A 126 -2.44 -19.92 -2.83
CA LEU A 126 -2.99 -18.64 -2.38
C LEU A 126 -3.35 -17.77 -3.58
N SER A 127 -2.50 -17.79 -4.61
CA SER A 127 -2.76 -17.17 -5.93
C SER A 127 -4.10 -17.57 -6.56
N ALA A 128 -4.60 -18.79 -6.35
CA ALA A 128 -5.91 -19.22 -6.86
C ALA A 128 -7.09 -18.55 -6.14
N LEU A 129 -6.84 -17.86 -5.02
CA LEU A 129 -7.83 -17.10 -4.27
C LEU A 129 -7.78 -15.59 -4.57
N LYS A 130 -6.98 -15.14 -5.53
CA LYS A 130 -6.95 -13.73 -5.95
C LYS A 130 -8.35 -13.26 -6.34
N GLY A 131 -8.71 -12.03 -5.95
CA GLY A 131 -10.07 -11.50 -6.08
C GLY A 131 -11.02 -11.92 -4.94
N LYS A 132 -10.52 -12.59 -3.90
CA LYS A 132 -11.27 -12.92 -2.69
C LYS A 132 -10.57 -12.37 -1.46
N ASN A 133 -11.35 -12.05 -0.43
CA ASN A 133 -10.83 -11.80 0.89
C ASN A 133 -10.44 -13.12 1.56
N VAL A 134 -9.24 -13.19 2.12
CA VAL A 134 -8.67 -14.40 2.72
C VAL A 134 -8.14 -14.09 4.11
N ILE A 135 -8.42 -14.96 5.07
CA ILE A 135 -7.81 -14.91 6.41
C ILE A 135 -6.93 -16.14 6.58
N LEU A 136 -5.63 -15.90 6.65
CA LEU A 136 -4.63 -16.91 6.97
C LEU A 136 -4.49 -16.99 8.49
N THR A 137 -4.65 -18.18 9.06
CA THR A 137 -4.46 -18.44 10.49
C THR A 137 -3.28 -19.38 10.69
N PHE A 138 -2.19 -18.89 11.26
CA PHE A 138 -1.06 -19.72 11.67
C PHE A 138 -1.30 -20.22 13.09
N ALA A 139 -1.39 -21.54 13.26
CA ALA A 139 -1.80 -22.19 14.51
C ALA A 139 -0.87 -23.35 14.89
N LYS A 140 -1.08 -23.89 16.10
CA LYS A 140 -0.46 -25.15 16.56
C LYS A 140 -1.49 -25.98 17.31
N THR A 141 -1.47 -27.30 17.16
CA THR A 141 -2.48 -28.16 17.81
C THR A 141 -2.38 -28.14 19.34
N ALA A 142 -1.15 -28.00 19.87
CA ALA A 142 -0.87 -27.92 21.29
C ALA A 142 -1.08 -26.52 21.92
N CYS A 143 -1.50 -25.52 21.14
CA CYS A 143 -1.67 -24.13 21.60
C CYS A 143 -3.08 -23.90 22.18
N SER A 144 -3.17 -23.56 23.47
CA SER A 144 -4.44 -23.33 24.18
C SER A 144 -5.24 -22.17 23.60
N VAL A 145 -4.57 -21.04 23.29
CA VAL A 145 -5.22 -19.87 22.68
C VAL A 145 -5.78 -20.21 21.29
N CYS A 146 -5.09 -21.06 20.54
CA CYS A 146 -5.55 -21.54 19.24
C CYS A 146 -6.83 -22.39 19.39
N LYS A 147 -6.91 -23.23 20.42
CA LYS A 147 -8.11 -24.02 20.75
C LYS A 147 -9.31 -23.13 21.09
N GLU A 148 -9.08 -22.03 21.80
CA GLU A 148 -10.10 -21.04 22.15
C GLU A 148 -10.63 -20.30 20.91
N MET A 149 -9.74 -19.92 19.98
CA MET A 149 -10.11 -19.19 18.77
C MET A 149 -10.84 -20.06 17.73
N SER A 150 -10.54 -21.35 17.62
CA SER A 150 -11.11 -22.20 16.56
C SER A 150 -12.65 -22.24 16.50
N PRO A 151 -13.40 -22.39 17.62
CA PRO A 151 -14.85 -22.28 17.61
C PRO A 151 -15.35 -20.92 17.10
N ILE A 152 -14.67 -19.83 17.48
CA ILE A 152 -15.00 -18.46 17.06
C ILE A 152 -14.81 -18.32 15.54
N LEU A 153 -13.66 -18.78 15.02
CA LEU A 153 -13.37 -18.76 13.58
C LEU A 153 -14.38 -19.61 12.78
N ALA A 154 -14.79 -20.76 13.31
CA ALA A 154 -15.81 -21.60 12.68
C ALA A 154 -17.20 -20.92 12.63
N GLU A 155 -17.53 -20.08 13.60
CA GLU A 155 -18.75 -19.26 13.57
C GLU A 155 -18.61 -18.10 12.58
N LEU A 156 -17.48 -17.38 12.60
CA LEU A 156 -17.22 -16.26 11.71
C LEU A 156 -17.18 -16.68 10.24
N ALA A 157 -16.61 -17.84 9.94
CA ALA A 157 -16.62 -18.40 8.58
C ALA A 157 -18.04 -18.65 8.06
N LYS A 158 -19.01 -18.98 8.93
CA LYS A 158 -20.42 -19.12 8.54
C LYS A 158 -21.10 -17.77 8.33
N LYS A 159 -20.72 -16.76 9.12
CA LYS A 159 -21.28 -15.39 9.04
C LYS A 159 -20.73 -14.61 7.84
N ASN A 160 -19.52 -14.93 7.40
CA ASN A 160 -18.80 -14.24 6.33
C ASN A 160 -18.51 -15.20 5.16
N PRO A 161 -19.53 -15.64 4.40
CA PRO A 161 -19.36 -16.62 3.32
C PRO A 161 -18.45 -16.13 2.18
N ASP A 162 -18.30 -14.81 2.03
CA ASP A 162 -17.44 -14.17 1.03
C ASP A 162 -15.97 -14.09 1.46
N VAL A 163 -15.65 -14.48 2.71
CA VAL A 163 -14.29 -14.53 3.25
C VAL A 163 -13.80 -15.97 3.31
N THR A 164 -12.65 -16.23 2.71
CA THR A 164 -12.04 -17.56 2.72
C THR A 164 -11.11 -17.72 3.92
N PHE A 165 -11.41 -18.67 4.81
CA PHE A 165 -10.55 -18.98 5.96
C PHE A 165 -9.60 -20.12 5.61
N VAL A 166 -8.30 -19.90 5.79
CA VAL A 166 -7.25 -20.91 5.59
C VAL A 166 -6.47 -21.08 6.88
N THR A 167 -6.38 -22.29 7.41
CA THR A 167 -5.60 -22.57 8.63
C THR A 167 -4.33 -23.34 8.30
N LEU A 168 -3.20 -22.86 8.81
CA LEU A 168 -1.89 -23.44 8.59
C LEU A 168 -1.35 -23.93 9.93
N PHE A 169 -1.00 -25.21 10.00
CA PHE A 169 -0.34 -25.83 11.14
C PHE A 169 1.12 -26.15 10.78
N PRO A 170 2.03 -25.17 10.83
CA PRO A 170 3.40 -25.28 10.31
C PRO A 170 4.30 -26.28 11.05
N VAL A 171 3.85 -26.87 12.15
CA VAL A 171 4.64 -27.82 12.95
C VAL A 171 3.93 -29.13 13.26
N ASP A 172 2.66 -29.26 12.88
CA ASP A 172 1.84 -30.41 13.23
C ASP A 172 1.66 -31.36 12.04
N ASN A 173 1.53 -32.65 12.35
CA ASN A 173 1.19 -33.70 11.39
C ASN A 173 -0.33 -33.83 11.24
N ASN A 174 -0.79 -34.63 10.26
CA ASN A 174 -2.22 -34.76 9.97
C ASN A 174 -3.01 -35.36 11.14
N LYS A 175 -2.44 -36.36 11.83
CA LYS A 175 -3.08 -37.04 12.96
C LYS A 175 -3.35 -36.09 14.13
N ASP A 176 -2.38 -35.24 14.46
CA ASP A 176 -2.51 -34.27 15.55
C ASP A 176 -3.56 -33.19 15.22
N ILE A 177 -3.65 -32.78 13.95
CA ILE A 177 -4.66 -31.82 13.47
C ILE A 177 -6.07 -32.43 13.54
N ASP A 178 -6.25 -33.69 13.12
CA ASP A 178 -7.54 -34.36 13.25
C ASP A 178 -7.94 -34.56 14.72
N GLY A 179 -6.98 -34.93 15.57
CA GLY A 179 -7.17 -35.02 17.03
C GLY A 179 -7.57 -33.67 17.65
N TYR A 180 -6.96 -32.58 17.19
CA TYR A 180 -7.27 -31.21 17.59
C TYR A 180 -8.74 -30.86 17.32
N TYR A 181 -9.20 -30.96 16.07
CA TYR A 181 -10.59 -30.61 15.74
C TYR A 181 -11.60 -31.56 16.41
N LYS A 182 -11.27 -32.85 16.51
CA LYS A 182 -12.10 -33.82 17.25
C LYS A 182 -12.24 -33.45 18.73
N SER A 183 -11.17 -33.03 19.39
CA SER A 183 -11.19 -32.63 20.81
C SER A 183 -12.08 -31.41 21.06
N LEU A 184 -12.17 -30.51 20.07
CA LEU A 184 -13.02 -29.33 20.09
C LEU A 184 -14.48 -29.62 19.68
N LYS A 185 -14.79 -30.85 19.28
CA LYS A 185 -16.09 -31.23 18.69
C LYS A 185 -16.43 -30.37 17.46
N LEU A 186 -15.42 -29.99 16.69
CA LEU A 186 -15.55 -29.21 15.47
C LEU A 186 -15.32 -30.08 14.25
N LYS A 187 -16.02 -29.79 13.16
CA LYS A 187 -15.64 -30.28 11.83
C LYS A 187 -14.37 -29.53 11.41
N ARG A 188 -13.34 -30.24 10.98
CA ARG A 188 -12.14 -29.62 10.38
C ARG A 188 -12.53 -28.88 9.09
N PRO A 189 -12.08 -27.64 8.88
CA PRO A 189 -12.26 -26.93 7.61
C PRO A 189 -11.55 -27.64 6.44
N ASP A 190 -12.02 -27.39 5.22
CA ASP A 190 -11.44 -28.01 4.01
C ASP A 190 -10.05 -27.43 3.68
N LEU A 191 -9.83 -26.14 3.97
CA LEU A 191 -8.58 -25.42 3.70
C LEU A 191 -7.66 -25.41 4.92
N VAL A 192 -7.19 -26.60 5.29
CA VAL A 192 -6.21 -26.79 6.36
C VAL A 192 -4.94 -27.38 5.80
N LEU A 193 -3.80 -26.74 6.04
CA LEU A 193 -2.48 -27.21 5.60
C LEU A 193 -1.65 -27.67 6.81
N SER A 194 -0.96 -28.79 6.66
CA SER A 194 -0.09 -29.39 7.68
C SER A 194 1.38 -29.37 7.27
N LEU A 195 2.29 -29.53 8.24
CA LEU A 195 3.71 -29.72 7.96
C LEU A 195 3.97 -31.03 7.19
N GLU A 196 3.25 -32.09 7.52
CA GLU A 196 3.39 -33.42 6.91
C GLU A 196 3.20 -33.36 5.39
N ASN A 197 2.15 -32.66 4.94
CA ASN A 197 1.85 -32.52 3.52
C ASN A 197 2.71 -31.44 2.84
N ASN A 198 3.31 -30.54 3.62
CA ASN A 198 3.98 -29.33 3.12
C ASN A 198 5.30 -29.06 3.88
N LYS A 199 6.39 -29.72 3.48
CA LYS A 199 7.70 -29.65 4.17
C LYS A 199 8.24 -28.23 4.36
N GLY A 200 7.94 -27.31 3.43
CA GLY A 200 8.36 -25.90 3.49
C GLY A 200 7.54 -25.01 4.42
N LEU A 201 6.39 -25.49 4.92
CA LEU A 201 5.40 -24.66 5.61
C LEU A 201 5.96 -24.02 6.89
N LYS A 202 6.81 -24.74 7.63
CA LYS A 202 7.49 -24.20 8.81
C LYS A 202 8.40 -23.02 8.47
N SER A 203 9.22 -23.17 7.42
CA SER A 203 10.16 -22.13 7.01
C SER A 203 9.42 -20.91 6.44
N LEU A 204 8.36 -21.13 5.67
CA LEU A 204 7.50 -20.06 5.17
C LEU A 204 6.88 -19.25 6.32
N ALA A 205 6.30 -19.94 7.32
CA ALA A 205 5.69 -19.27 8.47
C ALA A 205 6.71 -18.40 9.25
N ILE A 206 7.90 -18.94 9.54
CA ILE A 206 8.91 -18.26 10.36
C ILE A 206 9.65 -17.17 9.57
N ASN A 207 10.05 -17.45 8.33
CA ASN A 207 11.01 -16.59 7.62
C ASN A 207 10.33 -15.60 6.67
N GLN A 208 9.17 -15.94 6.11
CA GLN A 208 8.50 -15.13 5.09
C GLN A 208 7.31 -14.36 5.68
N TYR A 209 6.52 -15.03 6.52
CA TYR A 209 5.43 -14.38 7.27
C TYR A 209 5.84 -13.90 8.66
N MET A 210 7.09 -14.11 9.07
CA MET A 210 7.65 -13.64 10.35
C MET A 210 6.81 -14.03 11.58
N VAL A 211 6.17 -15.21 11.54
CA VAL A 211 5.31 -15.71 12.61
C VAL A 211 6.17 -16.15 13.79
N SER A 212 6.16 -15.34 14.86
CA SER A 212 6.87 -15.62 16.11
C SER A 212 5.98 -16.24 17.20
N GLN A 213 4.66 -16.01 17.13
CA GLN A 213 3.67 -16.46 18.10
C GLN A 213 2.45 -17.05 17.39
N VAL A 214 1.62 -17.79 18.12
CA VAL A 214 0.37 -18.35 17.58
C VAL A 214 -0.78 -18.18 18.60
N PRO A 215 -2.02 -17.97 18.13
CA PRO A 215 -2.39 -17.80 16.73
C PRO A 215 -1.95 -16.43 16.18
N THR A 216 -1.51 -16.41 14.92
CA THR A 216 -1.31 -15.19 14.13
C THR A 216 -2.26 -15.21 12.95
N PHE A 217 -2.95 -14.10 12.75
CA PHE A 217 -3.93 -13.88 11.69
C PHE A 217 -3.37 -12.87 10.71
N VAL A 218 -3.44 -13.21 9.41
CA VAL A 218 -3.06 -12.31 8.32
C VAL A 218 -4.26 -12.21 7.39
N PHE A 219 -4.76 -10.98 7.22
CA PHE A 219 -5.90 -10.68 6.37
C PHE A 219 -5.36 -10.22 5.03
N VAL A 220 -5.70 -10.95 3.98
CA VAL A 220 -5.29 -10.69 2.60
C VAL A 220 -6.52 -10.29 1.82
N ASP A 221 -6.53 -9.08 1.27
CA ASP A 221 -7.67 -8.57 0.51
C ASP A 221 -7.68 -9.10 -0.94
N GLU A 222 -8.73 -8.73 -1.66
CA GLU A 222 -8.94 -9.13 -3.06
C GLU A 222 -7.80 -8.78 -4.02
N SER A 223 -6.97 -7.76 -3.70
CA SER A 223 -5.82 -7.39 -4.52
C SER A 223 -4.65 -8.37 -4.36
N GLY A 224 -4.63 -9.13 -3.26
CA GLY A 224 -3.52 -10.00 -2.87
C GLY A 224 -2.62 -9.37 -1.79
N ARG A 225 -2.97 -8.19 -1.27
CA ARG A 225 -2.17 -7.49 -0.26
C ARG A 225 -2.66 -7.76 1.15
N ILE A 226 -1.73 -7.68 2.10
CA ILE A 226 -2.04 -7.78 3.52
C ILE A 226 -2.70 -6.48 3.97
N SER A 227 -3.99 -6.53 4.33
CA SER A 227 -4.74 -5.34 4.77
C SER A 227 -4.82 -5.20 6.29
N TYR A 228 -4.64 -6.30 7.03
CA TYR A 228 -4.67 -6.31 8.49
C TYR A 228 -3.91 -7.52 9.05
N THR A 229 -3.47 -7.43 10.31
CA THR A 229 -2.81 -8.54 11.03
C THR A 229 -3.22 -8.58 12.49
N TYR A 230 -3.26 -9.75 13.12
CA TYR A 230 -3.55 -9.85 14.56
C TYR A 230 -2.80 -11.01 15.20
N ILE A 231 -2.40 -10.89 16.46
CA ILE A 231 -1.74 -11.95 17.23
C ILE A 231 -2.48 -12.14 18.56
N GLY A 232 -2.82 -13.38 18.89
CA GLY A 232 -3.46 -13.74 20.17
C GLY A 232 -4.97 -14.02 20.07
N SER A 233 -5.69 -13.92 21.18
CA SER A 233 -7.13 -14.20 21.24
C SER A 233 -7.98 -12.94 21.18
N LYS A 234 -9.14 -13.06 20.53
CA LYS A 234 -10.15 -12.01 20.46
C LYS A 234 -11.54 -12.64 20.50
N ASP A 235 -12.50 -11.97 21.14
CA ASP A 235 -13.89 -12.38 21.07
C ASP A 235 -14.48 -12.19 19.66
N ALA A 236 -15.61 -12.83 19.39
CA ALA A 236 -16.22 -12.88 18.07
C ALA A 236 -16.66 -11.51 17.54
N ILE A 237 -17.10 -10.58 18.41
CA ILE A 237 -17.58 -9.26 17.98
C ILE A 237 -16.38 -8.44 17.52
N MET A 238 -15.35 -8.38 18.36
CA MET A 238 -14.17 -7.61 18.05
C MET A 238 -13.38 -8.22 16.87
N PHE A 239 -13.39 -9.54 16.69
CA PHE A 239 -12.79 -10.15 15.50
C PHE A 239 -13.61 -9.81 14.24
N GLN A 240 -14.94 -9.72 14.33
CA GLN A 240 -15.74 -9.22 13.22
C GLN A 240 -15.39 -7.77 12.87
N ASP A 241 -15.18 -6.90 13.86
CA ASP A 241 -14.75 -5.53 13.61
C ASP A 241 -13.38 -5.49 12.89
N MET A 242 -12.49 -6.44 13.18
CA MET A 242 -11.23 -6.60 12.43
C MET A 242 -11.45 -7.04 10.98
N ILE A 243 -12.39 -7.96 10.73
CA ILE A 243 -12.78 -8.36 9.36
C ILE A 243 -13.29 -7.14 8.60
N ASP A 244 -14.19 -6.37 9.21
CA ASP A 244 -14.80 -5.19 8.60
C ASP A 244 -13.75 -4.10 8.33
N THR A 245 -12.79 -3.93 9.24
CA THR A 245 -11.66 -3.00 9.06
C THR A 245 -10.70 -3.48 7.96
N ALA A 246 -10.38 -4.77 7.93
CA ALA A 246 -9.45 -5.34 6.95
C ALA A 246 -10.00 -5.31 5.52
N PHE A 247 -11.31 -5.50 5.36
CA PHE A 247 -11.94 -5.70 4.06
C PHE A 247 -12.90 -4.57 3.67
N GLY A 248 -13.03 -3.52 4.47
CA GLY A 248 -13.76 -2.29 4.13
C GLY A 248 -13.14 -1.51 2.98
N ASP A 249 -13.83 -0.46 2.52
CA ASP A 249 -13.43 0.33 1.34
C ASP A 249 -12.11 1.10 1.55
N GLU A 250 -11.83 1.51 2.78
CA GLU A 250 -10.61 2.24 3.13
C GLU A 250 -9.56 1.28 3.68
N LYS A 251 -8.42 1.12 3.00
CA LYS A 251 -7.33 0.25 3.48
C LYS A 251 -6.36 1.04 4.34
N LEU A 252 -5.85 0.42 5.40
CA LEU A 252 -4.85 1.06 6.26
C LEU A 252 -3.61 1.51 5.47
N TYR A 253 -3.23 0.75 4.44
CA TYR A 253 -2.09 1.06 3.58
C TYR A 253 -2.37 2.16 2.54
N ASP A 254 -3.59 2.65 2.40
CA ASP A 254 -3.91 3.78 1.50
C ASP A 254 -3.55 5.14 2.13
N TYR A 255 -3.37 5.18 3.45
CA TYR A 255 -3.16 6.40 4.22
C TYR A 255 -1.68 6.84 4.30
N VAL A 256 -0.91 6.62 3.23
CA VAL A 256 0.49 7.06 3.13
C VAL A 256 0.57 8.55 2.78
N ARG A 257 1.66 9.23 3.19
CA ARG A 257 1.90 10.63 2.82
C ARG A 257 2.09 10.77 1.31
N THR A 258 1.84 11.96 0.78
CA THR A 258 2.22 12.34 -0.58
C THR A 258 3.48 13.19 -0.55
N ILE A 259 4.30 13.06 -1.59
CA ILE A 259 5.42 13.94 -1.88
C ILE A 259 5.18 14.62 -3.23
N THR A 260 5.70 15.84 -3.37
CA THR A 260 5.71 16.52 -4.66
C THR A 260 6.94 16.08 -5.44
N ILE A 261 6.73 15.45 -6.60
CA ILE A 261 7.77 15.07 -7.55
C ILE A 261 7.79 16.04 -8.73
N ARG A 262 8.94 16.13 -9.39
CA ARG A 262 9.08 16.82 -10.68
C ARG A 262 8.96 15.79 -11.79
N VAL A 263 8.22 16.11 -12.84
CA VAL A 263 8.06 15.27 -14.02
C VAL A 263 8.37 16.05 -15.30
N ASP A 264 8.86 15.35 -16.32
CA ASP A 264 9.04 15.92 -17.66
C ASP A 264 7.71 16.06 -18.42
N GLU A 265 7.78 16.54 -19.66
CA GLU A 265 6.62 16.69 -20.57
C GLU A 265 5.88 15.37 -20.85
N ASN A 266 6.52 14.23 -20.63
CA ASN A 266 5.96 12.89 -20.81
C ASN A 266 5.46 12.27 -19.50
N GLY A 267 5.55 13.00 -18.38
CA GLY A 267 5.15 12.52 -17.05
C GLY A 267 6.19 11.60 -16.40
N LYS A 268 7.42 11.52 -16.91
CA LYS A 268 8.49 10.73 -16.30
C LYS A 268 9.08 11.52 -15.13
N GLU A 269 9.18 10.88 -13.97
CA GLU A 269 9.81 11.45 -12.77
C GLU A 269 11.29 11.81 -13.04
N ILE A 270 11.64 13.06 -12.72
CA ILE A 270 12.99 13.59 -12.85
C ILE A 270 13.66 13.51 -11.48
N SER A 271 14.74 12.72 -11.38
CA SER A 271 15.47 12.58 -10.12
C SER A 271 16.29 13.83 -9.78
N GLU A 272 16.49 14.13 -8.49
CA GLU A 272 17.36 15.24 -8.05
C GLU A 272 18.79 15.11 -8.62
N GLU A 273 19.28 13.88 -8.79
CA GLU A 273 20.61 13.61 -9.37
C GLU A 273 20.71 13.93 -10.86
N GLU A 274 19.63 13.76 -11.63
CA GLU A 274 19.55 14.16 -13.04
C GLU A 274 19.54 15.68 -13.20
N LEU A 275 18.91 16.39 -12.26
CA LEU A 275 18.92 17.86 -12.22
C LEU A 275 20.31 18.40 -11.90
N ILE A 276 20.99 17.85 -10.89
CA ILE A 276 22.36 18.25 -10.52
C ILE A 276 23.34 18.02 -11.69
N LYS A 277 23.17 16.94 -12.45
CA LYS A 277 23.99 16.68 -13.65
C LYS A 277 23.67 17.64 -14.79
N LYS A 278 22.41 17.99 -15.03
CA LYS A 278 22.02 19.02 -16.03
C LYS A 278 22.55 20.40 -15.65
N ASP A 279 22.39 20.81 -14.39
CA ASP A 279 22.90 22.09 -13.88
C ASP A 279 24.44 22.16 -13.90
N ALA A 280 25.13 21.03 -13.77
CA ALA A 280 26.58 20.94 -13.93
C ALA A 280 27.01 21.08 -15.40
N ILE A 281 26.27 20.48 -16.34
CA ILE A 281 26.53 20.59 -17.78
C ILE A 281 26.27 22.02 -18.30
N ASP A 282 25.22 22.69 -17.82
CA ASP A 282 24.92 24.08 -18.22
C ASP A 282 25.97 25.08 -17.69
N LYS A 283 26.53 24.84 -16.50
CA LYS A 283 27.59 25.70 -15.93
C LYS A 283 28.93 25.59 -16.69
N ASP A 284 29.23 24.44 -17.28
CA ASP A 284 30.43 24.25 -18.11
C ASP A 284 30.26 24.83 -19.53
N SER A 285 29.04 25.25 -19.92
CA SER A 285 28.75 25.86 -21.22
C SER A 285 28.85 27.40 -21.23
N VAL A 286 29.12 28.04 -20.09
CA VAL A 286 29.37 29.48 -20.01
C VAL A 286 30.82 29.78 -20.41
N ASP A 287 31.07 29.81 -21.72
CA ASP A 287 32.31 30.30 -22.30
C ASP A 287 32.51 31.79 -21.96
N HIS A 288 33.40 32.07 -21.01
CA HIS A 288 34.00 33.40 -20.86
C HIS A 288 34.95 33.66 -22.04
N ASN A 289 34.40 34.11 -23.17
CA ASN A 289 35.19 34.64 -24.28
C ASN A 289 34.87 36.11 -24.54
N GLY A 290 35.65 36.98 -23.89
CA GLY A 290 35.70 38.42 -24.12
C GLY A 290 37.14 38.91 -24.04
N THR A 291 37.81 38.93 -25.19
CA THR A 291 39.22 39.30 -25.40
C THR A 291 39.48 40.79 -25.13
N SER A 292 40.61 41.14 -24.51
CA SER A 292 41.49 42.21 -25.03
C SER A 292 42.90 42.13 -24.45
N ALA A 293 43.87 42.23 -25.36
CA ALA A 293 45.30 42.16 -25.13
C ALA A 293 45.87 43.40 -24.43
N THR A 294 47.01 43.25 -23.74
CA THR A 294 48.21 44.09 -23.96
C THR A 294 49.46 43.49 -23.33
N LYS A 295 50.56 43.65 -24.08
CA LYS A 295 51.96 43.32 -23.80
C LYS A 295 52.43 43.81 -22.41
N SER A 296 53.36 43.08 -21.78
CA SER A 296 54.79 43.47 -21.75
C SER A 296 55.61 42.63 -20.75
N SER A 297 56.66 42.00 -21.29
CA SER A 297 58.02 41.88 -20.74
C SER A 297 58.29 41.38 -19.30
N LYS A 298 59.20 40.39 -19.29
CA LYS A 298 60.42 40.27 -18.45
C LYS A 298 60.37 39.49 -17.12
N GLU A 299 61.01 38.32 -17.20
CA GLU A 299 62.33 38.07 -16.59
C GLU A 299 62.42 37.54 -15.14
N SER A 300 62.66 36.23 -15.06
CA SER A 300 63.69 35.55 -14.25
C SER A 300 63.52 35.34 -12.73
N GLY A 301 64.04 34.19 -12.28
CA GLY A 301 64.47 33.91 -10.90
C GLY A 301 63.44 33.12 -10.09
N LYS A 302 63.49 31.78 -9.96
CA LYS A 302 64.50 30.89 -9.34
C LYS A 302 64.58 31.01 -7.80
N ASN A 303 64.58 29.84 -7.17
CA ASN A 303 64.83 29.46 -5.75
C ASN A 303 63.62 29.48 -4.80
N LYS A 304 63.18 28.30 -4.31
CA LYS A 304 63.74 27.50 -3.20
C LYS A 304 63.52 28.15 -1.83
N ASN A 305 62.55 27.62 -1.08
CA ASN A 305 62.76 26.64 -0.02
C ASN A 305 61.45 25.93 0.31
#